data_AF-A0A933FU59-F1
#
_entry.id   AF-A0A933FU59-F1
#
_cell.length_a   1.000
_cell.length_b   1.000
_cell.length_c   1.000
_cell.angle_alpha   90.00
_cell.angle_beta   90.00
_cell.angle_gamma   90.00
#
_symmetry.space_group_name_H-M   'P 1'
#
loop_
_entity.id
_entity.type
_entity.pdbx_description
1 polymer ?
#
loop_
_entity_poly.entity_id
_entity_poly.type
_entity_poly.pdbx_seq_one_letter_code
_entity_poly.pdbx_strand_id
1 'polypeptide(L)'
;MKTNIKAIILTITLCVVWSQALAQQSDYAVKTNFRTEYDRIKKSIDESRSTAELEAMVEKINSLESQYSAKSPFLDKALYPETFSGMLSDLRFHHALVHERIFLIQDQVGRISELETKMAELATSLETLNEERTRLFAELKSTKQSLASLQNVVKRLSNNLLAKDRLIFALIDSIFLPYSADATQLSEVQKTAISGKLEKTNVVEHIYDIASDNVRFLGMTQLGGKDYSSLFDHYYQFATRWMGLRDKISAIGLIGDGKSGKGTANAEEGIAATQVDSALLEWQAKLHTAVWSALANEFSSQGVEVIPFDNAQSFSESIREYVQAAKVTGEDTKTFVKDVWIDRVDKEWRDVLIKDSMLGRTEYASLDKLVGELEGDRFDWMIVLYAVLVLGVGLMGWRIAVSRKPKPEQAPLATKPQS
;
A
#
# COMPACT_ATOMS: atom_id res chain seq x y z
N MET A 1 -4.57 -54.82 94.99
CA MET A 1 -5.74 -54.67 94.10
C MET A 1 -6.93 -54.10 94.88
N LYS A 2 -7.15 -52.78 94.84
CA LYS A 2 -8.43 -52.09 95.19
C LYS A 2 -8.34 -50.55 95.10
N THR A 3 -7.22 -49.99 94.65
CA THR A 3 -7.01 -48.52 94.55
C THR A 3 -6.84 -47.97 93.13
N ASN A 4 -6.90 -48.80 92.08
CA ASN A 4 -6.61 -48.38 90.69
C ASN A 4 -7.81 -48.46 89.72
N ILE A 5 -9.05 -48.56 90.22
CA ILE A 5 -10.26 -48.58 89.37
C ILE A 5 -10.95 -47.20 89.36
N LYS A 6 -10.76 -46.37 90.39
CA LYS A 6 -11.35 -45.02 90.45
C LYS A 6 -10.60 -43.98 89.61
N ALA A 7 -9.32 -44.22 89.30
CA ALA A 7 -8.52 -43.30 88.48
C ALA A 7 -8.82 -43.44 86.97
N ILE A 8 -9.20 -44.62 86.49
CA ILE A 8 -9.42 -44.89 85.06
C ILE A 8 -10.81 -44.40 84.60
N ILE A 9 -11.81 -44.37 85.50
CA ILE A 9 -13.15 -43.86 85.19
C ILE A 9 -13.16 -42.31 85.16
N LEU A 10 -12.21 -41.64 85.81
CA LEU A 10 -12.11 -40.17 85.76
C LEU A 10 -11.39 -39.66 84.49
N THR A 11 -10.57 -40.48 83.82
CA THR A 11 -9.82 -40.08 82.62
C THR A 11 -10.59 -40.30 81.31
N ILE A 12 -11.54 -41.25 81.28
CA ILE A 12 -12.34 -41.54 80.08
C ILE A 12 -13.50 -40.53 79.92
N THR A 13 -13.98 -39.93 81.00
CA THR A 13 -15.06 -38.92 80.96
C THR A 13 -14.54 -37.51 80.59
N LEU A 14 -13.22 -37.26 80.65
CA LEU A 14 -12.62 -35.97 80.29
C LEU A 14 -12.25 -35.86 78.79
N CYS A 15 -12.29 -36.95 78.02
CA CYS A 15 -11.94 -36.95 76.60
C CYS A 15 -13.13 -36.75 75.63
N VAL A 16 -14.37 -36.68 76.10
CA VAL A 16 -15.56 -36.51 75.24
C VAL A 16 -15.97 -35.04 75.05
N VAL A 17 -15.35 -34.09 75.76
CA VAL A 17 -15.68 -32.66 75.64
C VAL A 17 -14.83 -31.93 74.58
N TRP A 18 -13.79 -32.57 74.03
CA TRP A 18 -12.92 -31.95 73.03
C TRP A 18 -13.34 -32.22 71.57
N SER A 19 -14.50 -32.82 71.33
CA SER A 19 -15.05 -33.05 69.97
C SER A 19 -16.19 -32.11 69.60
N GLN A 20 -16.49 -31.08 70.42
CA GLN A 20 -17.58 -30.12 70.16
C GLN A 20 -17.09 -28.68 69.95
N ALA A 21 -15.79 -28.47 69.76
CA ALA A 21 -15.27 -27.22 69.19
C ALA A 21 -15.33 -27.23 67.65
N LEU A 22 -16.42 -27.74 67.07
CA LEU A 22 -16.83 -27.27 65.74
C LEU A 22 -17.34 -25.86 65.96
N ALA A 23 -16.45 -24.91 65.67
CA ALA A 23 -16.62 -23.47 65.80
C ALA A 23 -18.08 -23.02 65.63
N GLN A 24 -18.71 -22.62 66.73
CA GLN A 24 -19.83 -21.69 66.68
C GLN A 24 -19.24 -20.33 66.26
N GLN A 25 -18.85 -20.25 65.00
CA GLN A 25 -18.46 -19.01 64.34
C GLN A 25 -19.70 -18.11 64.42
N SER A 26 -19.61 -16.99 65.14
CA SER A 26 -20.71 -16.04 65.23
C SER A 26 -21.18 -15.68 63.82
N ASP A 27 -22.49 -15.60 63.62
CA ASP A 27 -23.14 -15.15 62.37
C ASP A 27 -22.53 -13.84 61.84
N TYR A 28 -22.13 -12.94 62.74
CA TYR A 28 -21.39 -11.73 62.40
C TYR A 28 -19.99 -12.01 61.81
N ALA A 29 -19.27 -12.98 62.37
CA ALA A 29 -17.96 -13.41 61.88
C ALA A 29 -18.07 -14.07 60.51
N VAL A 30 -19.12 -14.84 60.25
CA VAL A 30 -19.38 -15.45 58.93
C VAL A 30 -19.57 -14.36 57.86
N LYS A 31 -20.42 -13.36 58.12
CA LYS A 31 -20.63 -12.23 57.20
C LYS A 31 -19.33 -11.46 56.94
N THR A 32 -18.61 -11.13 58.01
CA THR A 32 -17.40 -10.31 57.94
C THR A 32 -16.27 -11.02 57.19
N ASN A 33 -16.09 -12.31 57.44
CA ASN A 33 -15.08 -13.12 56.76
C ASN A 33 -15.40 -13.25 55.27
N PHE A 34 -16.66 -13.57 54.92
CA PHE A 34 -17.10 -13.62 53.52
C PHE A 34 -16.81 -12.31 52.78
N ARG A 35 -17.21 -11.16 53.37
CA ARG A 35 -16.99 -9.85 52.75
C ARG A 35 -15.50 -9.52 52.61
N THR A 36 -14.70 -9.86 53.61
CA THR A 36 -13.25 -9.62 53.58
C THR A 36 -12.57 -10.45 52.49
N GLU A 37 -12.93 -11.72 52.35
CA GLU A 37 -12.38 -12.58 51.29
C GLU A 37 -12.88 -12.16 49.91
N TYR A 38 -14.15 -11.78 49.81
CA TYR A 38 -14.72 -11.18 48.59
C TYR A 38 -13.94 -9.95 48.14
N ASP A 39 -13.78 -8.96 49.03
CA ASP A 39 -13.07 -7.71 48.72
C ASP A 39 -11.60 -7.95 48.39
N ARG A 40 -10.97 -8.94 49.06
CA ARG A 40 -9.58 -9.33 48.77
C ARG A 40 -9.45 -9.96 47.38
N ILE A 41 -10.37 -10.84 46.99
CA ILE A 41 -10.36 -11.45 45.66
C ILE A 41 -10.64 -10.38 44.61
N LYS A 42 -11.64 -9.51 44.82
CA LYS A 42 -11.96 -8.40 43.92
C LYS A 42 -10.75 -7.48 43.69
N LYS A 43 -10.07 -7.08 44.77
CA LYS A 43 -8.84 -6.30 44.69
C LYS A 43 -7.71 -7.04 43.96
N SER A 44 -7.57 -8.35 44.19
CA SER A 44 -6.55 -9.15 43.49
C SER A 44 -6.84 -9.26 41.99
N ILE A 45 -8.10 -9.31 41.58
CA ILE A 45 -8.52 -9.25 40.18
C ILE A 45 -8.13 -7.88 39.59
N ASP A 46 -8.40 -6.77 40.29
CA ASP A 46 -8.05 -5.42 39.83
C ASP A 46 -6.54 -5.18 39.67
N GLU A 47 -5.74 -5.80 40.53
CA GLU A 47 -4.27 -5.63 40.55
C GLU A 47 -3.53 -6.63 39.63
N SER A 48 -4.23 -7.61 39.07
CA SER A 48 -3.63 -8.63 38.20
C SER A 48 -3.05 -8.00 36.94
N ARG A 49 -1.90 -8.51 36.48
CA ARG A 49 -1.18 -8.02 35.30
C ARG A 49 -1.08 -9.03 34.18
N SER A 50 -1.54 -10.26 34.39
CA SER A 50 -1.52 -11.32 33.39
C SER A 50 -2.76 -12.20 33.42
N THR A 51 -3.07 -12.82 32.29
CA THR A 51 -4.10 -13.85 32.15
C THR A 51 -3.85 -15.04 33.10
N ALA A 52 -2.60 -15.46 33.26
CA ALA A 52 -2.22 -16.53 34.20
C ALA A 52 -2.54 -16.20 35.68
N GLU A 53 -2.31 -14.96 36.11
CA GLU A 53 -2.69 -14.51 37.46
C GLU A 53 -4.21 -14.48 37.65
N LEU A 54 -4.95 -14.08 36.60
CA LEU A 54 -6.42 -14.08 36.61
C LEU A 54 -7.02 -15.49 36.58
N GLU A 55 -6.44 -16.42 35.83
CA GLU A 55 -6.85 -17.83 35.82
C GLU A 55 -6.73 -18.43 37.23
N ALA A 56 -5.67 -18.09 37.97
CA ALA A 56 -5.53 -18.49 39.37
C ALA A 56 -6.59 -17.86 40.30
N MET A 57 -7.25 -16.75 39.92
CA MET A 57 -8.35 -16.19 40.69
C MET A 57 -9.65 -16.99 40.54
N VAL A 58 -9.86 -17.70 39.43
CA VAL A 58 -11.03 -18.56 39.24
C VAL A 58 -11.10 -19.62 40.34
N GLU A 59 -9.96 -20.23 40.67
CA GLU A 59 -9.86 -21.20 41.77
C GLU A 59 -10.18 -20.58 43.13
N LYS A 60 -9.79 -19.32 43.36
CA LYS A 60 -10.13 -18.61 44.61
C LYS A 60 -11.61 -18.27 44.69
N ILE A 61 -12.24 -17.88 43.57
CA ILE A 61 -13.69 -17.65 43.49
C ILE A 61 -14.45 -18.95 43.76
N ASN A 62 -14.03 -20.06 43.15
CA ASN A 62 -14.65 -21.37 43.36
C ASN A 62 -14.47 -21.87 44.80
N SER A 63 -13.30 -21.63 45.40
CA SER A 63 -13.05 -21.92 46.82
C SER A 63 -13.95 -21.08 47.74
N LEU A 64 -14.13 -19.78 47.45
CA LEU A 64 -15.03 -18.90 48.20
C LEU A 64 -16.48 -19.42 48.11
N GLU A 65 -16.95 -19.77 46.93
CA GLU A 65 -18.29 -20.34 46.72
C GLU A 65 -18.45 -21.64 47.51
N SER A 66 -17.50 -22.57 47.40
CA SER A 66 -17.55 -23.85 48.10
C SER A 66 -17.59 -23.69 49.62
N GLN A 67 -16.79 -22.78 50.18
CA GLN A 67 -16.66 -22.59 51.64
C GLN A 67 -17.93 -22.00 52.28
N TYR A 68 -18.66 -21.14 51.56
CA TYR A 68 -19.82 -20.42 52.10
C TYR A 68 -21.17 -20.90 51.56
N SER A 69 -21.18 -21.84 50.60
CA SER A 69 -22.39 -22.43 50.00
C SER A 69 -23.41 -22.92 51.04
N ALA A 70 -22.97 -23.68 52.03
CA ALA A 70 -23.83 -24.21 53.10
C ALA A 70 -24.44 -23.11 53.99
N LYS A 71 -23.87 -21.90 53.99
CA LYS A 71 -24.32 -20.73 54.77
C LYS A 71 -25.04 -19.68 53.91
N SER A 72 -25.32 -19.97 52.63
CA SER A 72 -26.00 -19.05 51.69
C SER A 72 -27.31 -18.47 52.25
N PRO A 73 -28.26 -19.26 52.82
CA PRO A 73 -29.55 -18.71 53.26
C PRO A 73 -29.43 -17.67 54.39
N PHE A 74 -28.37 -17.75 55.19
CA PHE A 74 -28.03 -16.75 56.20
C PHE A 74 -27.40 -15.51 55.55
N LEU A 75 -26.40 -15.73 54.68
CA LEU A 75 -25.71 -14.65 53.98
C LEU A 75 -26.67 -13.81 53.13
N ASP A 76 -27.65 -14.41 52.46
CA ASP A 76 -28.66 -13.71 51.67
C ASP A 76 -29.49 -12.71 52.49
N LYS A 77 -29.74 -13.01 53.77
CA LYS A 77 -30.42 -12.10 54.69
C LYS A 77 -29.45 -11.07 55.27
N ALA A 78 -28.23 -11.49 55.56
CA ALA A 78 -27.23 -10.67 56.23
C ALA A 78 -26.61 -9.62 55.29
N LEU A 79 -26.61 -9.86 53.97
CA LEU A 79 -26.00 -9.02 52.94
C LEU A 79 -26.98 -8.06 52.25
N TYR A 80 -28.27 -8.07 52.62
CA TYR A 80 -29.32 -7.27 51.97
C TYR A 80 -28.90 -5.78 51.79
N PRO A 81 -29.15 -5.18 50.60
CA PRO A 81 -29.93 -5.71 49.47
C PRO A 81 -29.22 -6.73 48.57
N GLU A 82 -27.93 -6.99 48.82
CA GLU A 82 -27.15 -7.95 48.05
C GLU A 82 -27.40 -9.39 48.55
N THR A 83 -27.23 -10.36 47.65
CA THR A 83 -27.35 -11.80 47.96
C THR A 83 -26.00 -12.49 47.77
N PHE A 84 -25.78 -13.63 48.43
CA PHE A 84 -24.56 -14.44 48.26
C PHE A 84 -24.33 -14.79 46.79
N SER A 85 -25.37 -15.26 46.10
CA SER A 85 -25.32 -15.54 44.68
C SER A 85 -25.07 -14.28 43.84
N GLY A 86 -25.66 -13.15 44.22
CA GLY A 86 -25.48 -11.87 43.54
C GLY A 86 -24.04 -11.37 43.62
N MET A 87 -23.42 -11.44 44.80
CA MET A 87 -22.02 -11.07 44.99
C MET A 87 -21.09 -12.02 44.21
N LEU A 88 -21.27 -13.33 44.28
CA LEU A 88 -20.45 -14.27 43.48
C LEU A 88 -20.61 -14.05 41.97
N SER A 89 -21.82 -13.72 41.51
CA SER A 89 -22.07 -13.35 40.12
C SER A 89 -21.36 -12.06 39.73
N ASP A 90 -21.39 -11.03 40.58
CA ASP A 90 -20.63 -9.77 40.38
C ASP A 90 -19.13 -10.06 40.25
N LEU A 91 -18.59 -10.91 41.12
CA LEU A 91 -17.17 -11.25 41.12
C LEU A 91 -16.75 -12.02 39.87
N ARG A 92 -17.57 -12.97 39.41
CA ARG A 92 -17.35 -13.71 38.15
C ARG A 92 -17.46 -12.81 36.93
N PHE A 93 -18.45 -11.92 36.92
CA PHE A 93 -18.62 -10.94 35.85
C PHE A 93 -17.42 -9.97 35.79
N HIS A 94 -16.99 -9.46 36.95
CA HIS A 94 -15.83 -8.58 37.08
C HIS A 94 -14.54 -9.27 36.64
N HIS A 95 -14.33 -10.53 37.05
CA HIS A 95 -13.22 -11.35 36.58
C HIS A 95 -13.20 -11.48 35.05
N ALA A 96 -14.34 -11.81 34.43
CA ALA A 96 -14.44 -11.96 32.98
C ALA A 96 -14.10 -10.65 32.25
N LEU A 97 -14.60 -9.51 32.73
CA LEU A 97 -14.31 -8.19 32.14
C LEU A 97 -12.81 -7.84 32.22
N VAL A 98 -12.18 -8.05 33.37
CA VAL A 98 -10.75 -7.77 33.55
C VAL A 98 -9.91 -8.76 32.73
N HIS A 99 -10.32 -10.03 32.64
CA HIS A 99 -9.67 -11.03 31.80
C HIS A 99 -9.68 -10.65 30.33
N GLU A 100 -10.84 -10.27 29.78
CA GLU A 100 -10.94 -9.81 28.39
C GLU A 100 -10.05 -8.59 28.13
N ARG A 101 -10.03 -7.62 29.06
CA ARG A 101 -9.17 -6.45 28.97
C ARG A 101 -7.68 -6.82 28.98
N ILE A 102 -7.22 -7.64 29.92
CA ILE A 102 -5.80 -8.03 30.00
C ILE A 102 -5.40 -8.88 28.80
N PHE A 103 -6.27 -9.78 28.34
CA PHE A 103 -6.03 -10.57 27.13
C PHE A 103 -5.82 -9.67 25.91
N LEU A 104 -6.71 -8.69 25.69
CA LEU A 104 -6.57 -7.73 24.60
C LEU A 104 -5.26 -6.93 24.70
N ILE A 105 -4.87 -6.51 25.89
CA ILE A 105 -3.60 -5.80 26.12
C ILE A 105 -2.41 -6.71 25.78
N GLN A 106 -2.41 -7.96 26.24
CA GLN A 106 -1.33 -8.91 25.99
C GLN A 106 -1.20 -9.28 24.50
N ASP A 107 -2.33 -9.51 23.81
CA ASP A 107 -2.38 -9.73 22.37
C ASP A 107 -1.79 -8.53 21.61
N GLN A 108 -2.21 -7.32 21.99
CA GLN A 108 -1.68 -6.08 21.42
C GLN A 108 -0.17 -5.93 21.67
N VAL A 109 0.34 -6.26 22.87
CA VAL A 109 1.77 -6.24 23.17
C VAL A 109 2.54 -7.23 22.29
N GLY A 110 2.02 -8.44 22.07
CA GLY A 110 2.60 -9.42 21.16
C GLY A 110 2.69 -8.89 19.72
N ARG A 111 1.58 -8.32 19.22
CA ARG A 111 1.52 -7.70 17.89
C ARG A 111 2.46 -6.51 17.76
N ILE A 112 2.58 -5.66 18.78
CA ILE A 112 3.51 -4.53 18.80
C ILE A 112 4.95 -5.05 18.72
N SER A 113 5.30 -6.09 19.47
CA SER A 113 6.65 -6.68 19.44
C SER A 113 7.00 -7.29 18.07
N GLU A 114 6.03 -7.96 17.42
CA GLU A 114 6.21 -8.45 16.05
C GLU A 114 6.42 -7.30 15.06
N LEU A 115 5.61 -6.24 15.17
CA LEU A 115 5.75 -5.05 14.33
C LEU A 115 7.08 -4.33 14.56
N GLU A 116 7.56 -4.25 15.79
CA GLU A 116 8.87 -3.67 16.10
C GLU A 116 10.02 -4.47 15.49
N THR A 117 9.90 -5.81 15.48
CA THR A 117 10.87 -6.68 14.80
C THR A 117 10.86 -6.43 13.30
N LYS A 118 9.67 -6.39 12.66
CA LYS A 118 9.53 -6.08 11.23
C LYS A 118 10.06 -4.69 10.88
N MET A 119 9.81 -3.69 11.73
CA MET A 119 10.36 -2.35 11.54
C MET A 119 11.90 -2.34 11.54
N ALA A 120 12.53 -3.09 12.45
CA ALA A 120 13.99 -3.21 12.51
C ALA A 120 14.57 -3.91 11.26
N GLU A 121 13.89 -4.95 10.75
CA GLU A 121 14.25 -5.64 9.50
C GLU A 121 14.13 -4.71 8.28
N LEU A 122 13.05 -3.93 8.20
CA LEU A 122 12.83 -2.95 7.13
C LEU A 122 13.89 -1.85 7.17
N ALA A 123 14.21 -1.31 8.35
CA ALA A 123 15.26 -0.30 8.51
C ALA A 123 16.64 -0.83 8.06
N THR A 124 16.99 -2.06 8.43
CA THR A 124 18.24 -2.72 8.01
C THR A 124 18.30 -2.93 6.50
N SER A 125 17.17 -3.33 5.91
CA SER A 125 17.04 -3.50 4.46
C SER A 125 17.19 -2.18 3.72
N LEU A 126 16.66 -1.09 4.28
CA LEU A 126 16.79 0.26 3.73
C LEU A 126 18.25 0.72 3.70
N GLU A 127 19.00 0.46 4.77
CA GLU A 127 20.45 0.79 4.82
C GLU A 127 21.24 -0.01 3.77
N THR A 128 20.94 -1.30 3.64
CA THR A 128 21.59 -2.14 2.62
C THR A 128 21.35 -1.62 1.20
N LEU A 129 20.10 -1.23 0.89
CA LEU A 129 19.79 -0.62 -0.40
C LEU A 129 20.47 0.75 -0.58
N ASN A 130 20.71 1.47 0.51
CA ASN A 130 21.39 2.76 0.49
C ASN A 130 22.88 2.63 0.11
N GLU A 131 23.55 1.61 0.63
CA GLU A 131 24.91 1.25 0.24
C GLU A 131 24.98 0.83 -1.23
N GLU A 132 24.07 -0.04 -1.68
CA GLU A 132 24.00 -0.46 -3.08
C GLU A 132 23.75 0.74 -4.02
N ARG A 133 22.84 1.65 -3.65
CA ARG A 133 22.60 2.92 -4.36
C ARG A 133 23.90 3.70 -4.55
N THR A 134 24.65 3.90 -3.48
CA THR A 134 25.91 4.67 -3.51
C THR A 134 26.92 4.04 -4.46
N ARG A 135 27.03 2.71 -4.43
CA ARG A 135 27.87 1.95 -5.36
C ARG A 135 27.42 2.09 -6.81
N LEU A 136 26.12 1.97 -7.08
CA LEU A 136 25.56 2.08 -8.44
C LEU A 136 25.76 3.49 -9.03
N PHE A 137 25.64 4.55 -8.22
CA PHE A 137 25.96 5.90 -8.68
C PHE A 137 27.45 6.08 -9.00
N ALA A 138 28.35 5.51 -8.20
CA ALA A 138 29.78 5.54 -8.48
C ALA A 138 30.11 4.79 -9.79
N GLU A 139 29.49 3.62 -9.99
CA GLU A 139 29.62 2.81 -11.20
C GLU A 139 29.09 3.57 -12.42
N LEU A 140 27.90 4.18 -12.33
CA LEU A 140 27.30 5.00 -13.38
C LEU A 140 28.22 6.16 -13.79
N LYS A 141 28.86 6.81 -12.83
CA LYS A 141 29.82 7.90 -13.08
C LYS A 141 31.06 7.39 -13.82
N SER A 142 31.55 6.20 -13.49
CA SER A 142 32.75 5.60 -14.11
C SER A 142 32.48 4.99 -15.49
N THR A 143 31.26 4.49 -15.73
CA THR A 143 30.94 3.63 -16.89
C THR A 143 30.37 4.39 -18.09
N LYS A 144 30.50 5.73 -18.12
CA LYS A 144 30.04 6.58 -19.23
C LYS A 144 30.61 6.21 -20.62
N GLN A 145 31.54 5.27 -20.71
CA GLN A 145 32.24 4.87 -21.93
C GLN A 145 31.65 3.64 -22.65
N SER A 146 30.75 2.86 -22.03
CA SER A 146 30.13 1.67 -22.67
C SER A 146 28.61 1.69 -22.57
N LEU A 147 27.93 1.80 -23.72
CA LEU A 147 26.47 1.99 -23.82
C LEU A 147 25.67 0.85 -23.18
N ALA A 148 26.04 -0.42 -23.42
CA ALA A 148 25.34 -1.59 -22.88
C ALA A 148 25.54 -1.73 -21.36
N SER A 149 26.73 -1.39 -20.87
CA SER A 149 27.02 -1.41 -19.44
C SER A 149 26.27 -0.28 -18.72
N LEU A 150 26.16 0.89 -19.35
CA LEU A 150 25.39 2.02 -18.85
C LEU A 150 23.91 1.64 -18.69
N GLN A 151 23.28 1.06 -19.70
CA GLN A 151 21.86 0.66 -19.65
C GLN A 151 21.56 -0.32 -18.50
N ASN A 152 22.43 -1.31 -18.27
CA ASN A 152 22.26 -2.26 -17.17
C ASN A 152 22.38 -1.58 -15.79
N VAL A 153 23.36 -0.68 -15.62
CA VAL A 153 23.54 0.07 -14.38
C VAL A 153 22.36 1.00 -14.13
N VAL A 154 21.87 1.70 -15.17
CA VAL A 154 20.68 2.57 -15.11
C VAL A 154 19.44 1.78 -14.66
N LYS A 155 19.21 0.60 -15.25
CA LYS A 155 18.06 -0.25 -14.88
C LYS A 155 18.16 -0.75 -13.44
N ARG A 156 19.35 -1.20 -13.01
CA ARG A 156 19.58 -1.63 -11.61
C ARG A 156 19.37 -0.48 -10.64
N LEU A 157 19.89 0.70 -10.97
CA LEU A 157 19.74 1.89 -10.14
C LEU A 157 18.27 2.32 -10.04
N SER A 158 17.55 2.37 -11.16
CA SER A 158 16.11 2.66 -11.17
C SER A 158 15.33 1.67 -10.29
N ASN A 159 15.57 0.37 -10.43
CA ASN A 159 14.93 -0.66 -9.60
C ASN A 159 15.28 -0.51 -8.10
N ASN A 160 16.52 -0.19 -7.78
CA ASN A 160 16.96 0.03 -6.41
C ASN A 160 16.27 1.25 -5.77
N LEU A 161 16.13 2.37 -6.52
CA LEU A 161 15.40 3.56 -6.05
C LEU A 161 13.93 3.23 -5.77
N LEU A 162 13.28 2.41 -6.62
CA LEU A 162 11.90 1.96 -6.41
C LEU A 162 11.75 1.02 -5.23
N ALA A 163 12.74 0.15 -5.00
CA ALA A 163 12.74 -0.71 -3.82
C ALA A 163 12.84 0.13 -2.54
N LYS A 164 13.72 1.15 -2.51
CA LYS A 164 13.84 2.08 -1.37
C LYS A 164 12.53 2.79 -1.09
N ASP A 165 11.88 3.34 -2.12
CA ASP A 165 10.56 3.98 -2.03
C ASP A 165 9.50 3.06 -1.39
N ARG A 166 9.39 1.82 -1.89
CA ARG A 166 8.42 0.87 -1.33
C ARG A 166 8.70 0.53 0.13
N LEU A 167 9.97 0.35 0.50
CA LEU A 167 10.35 0.00 1.86
C LEU A 167 10.14 1.15 2.84
N ILE A 168 10.45 2.40 2.47
CA ILE A 168 10.22 3.54 3.36
C ILE A 168 8.72 3.69 3.66
N PHE A 169 7.86 3.55 2.66
CA PHE A 169 6.40 3.64 2.89
C PHE A 169 5.84 2.43 3.63
N ALA A 170 6.38 1.22 3.42
CA ALA A 170 6.02 0.07 4.23
C ALA A 170 6.42 0.24 5.71
N LEU A 171 7.59 0.85 5.96
CA LEU A 171 8.06 1.18 7.30
C LEU A 171 7.15 2.21 7.97
N ILE A 172 6.78 3.26 7.23
CA ILE A 172 5.81 4.26 7.68
C ILE A 172 4.47 3.62 8.01
N ASP A 173 3.92 2.81 7.10
CA ASP A 173 2.64 2.14 7.32
C ASP A 173 2.72 1.24 8.57
N SER A 174 3.84 0.55 8.79
CA SER A 174 4.07 -0.23 10.01
C SER A 174 4.14 0.62 11.28
N ILE A 175 4.65 1.85 11.21
CA ILE A 175 4.64 2.80 12.34
C ILE A 175 3.20 3.19 12.68
N PHE A 176 2.35 3.40 11.68
CA PHE A 176 0.97 3.84 11.89
C PHE A 176 -0.02 2.69 12.14
N LEU A 177 0.28 1.45 11.74
CA LEU A 177 -0.63 0.29 11.82
C LEU A 177 -1.16 -0.06 13.22
N PRO A 178 -0.38 0.08 14.33
CA PRO A 178 -0.90 -0.12 15.68
C PRO A 178 -1.93 0.92 16.11
N TYR A 179 -2.04 2.02 15.38
CA TYR A 179 -2.84 3.18 15.72
C TYR A 179 -4.03 3.29 14.77
N SER A 180 -5.14 3.86 15.25
CA SER A 180 -6.34 4.05 14.43
C SER A 180 -6.03 4.78 13.12
N ALA A 181 -6.76 4.46 12.05
CA ALA A 181 -6.53 5.01 10.71
C ALA A 181 -6.58 6.55 10.63
N ASP A 182 -7.21 7.20 11.61
CA ASP A 182 -7.34 8.65 11.68
C ASP A 182 -6.31 9.26 12.66
N ALA A 183 -5.32 9.96 12.11
CA ALA A 183 -4.29 10.65 12.88
C ALA A 183 -4.85 11.78 13.76
N THR A 184 -6.05 12.29 13.45
CA THR A 184 -6.70 13.36 14.22
C THR A 184 -7.37 12.85 15.50
N GLN A 185 -7.60 11.54 15.62
CA GLN A 185 -8.24 10.91 16.78
C GLN A 185 -7.23 10.30 17.77
N LEU A 186 -5.93 10.51 17.54
CA LEU A 186 -4.88 9.97 18.38
C LEU A 186 -4.81 10.71 19.72
N SER A 187 -4.71 9.95 20.81
CA SER A 187 -4.38 10.51 22.13
C SER A 187 -2.96 11.08 22.15
N GLU A 188 -2.69 12.04 23.04
CA GLU A 188 -1.36 12.66 23.15
C GLU A 188 -0.24 11.63 23.41
N VAL A 189 -0.51 10.57 24.18
CA VAL A 189 0.45 9.47 24.42
C VAL A 189 0.77 8.73 23.11
N GLN A 190 -0.24 8.46 22.27
CA GLN A 190 -0.03 7.82 20.97
C GLN A 190 0.74 8.74 20.00
N LYS A 191 0.43 10.05 20.00
CA LYS A 191 1.17 11.03 19.20
C LYS A 191 2.65 11.03 19.57
N THR A 192 3.00 11.14 20.85
CA THR A 192 4.40 11.10 21.30
C THR A 192 5.10 9.78 20.93
N ALA A 193 4.41 8.64 21.03
CA ALA A 193 4.98 7.35 20.66
C ALA A 193 5.26 7.23 19.15
N ILE A 194 4.35 7.72 18.30
CA ILE A 194 4.54 7.78 16.85
C ILE A 194 5.68 8.74 16.51
N SER A 195 5.68 9.94 17.12
CA SER A 195 6.72 10.94 16.88
C SER A 195 8.11 10.40 17.18
N GLY A 196 8.29 9.78 18.36
CA GLY A 196 9.58 9.18 18.72
C GLY A 196 10.02 8.04 17.79
N LYS A 197 9.08 7.27 17.22
CA LYS A 197 9.39 6.23 16.23
C LYS A 197 9.80 6.83 14.88
N LEU A 198 9.14 7.90 14.44
CA LEU A 198 9.48 8.61 13.20
C LEU A 198 10.85 9.28 13.28
N GLU A 199 11.13 9.98 14.37
CA GLU A 199 12.41 10.64 14.65
C GLU A 199 13.54 9.62 14.74
N LYS A 200 13.38 8.55 15.53
CA LYS A 200 14.40 7.50 15.67
C LYS A 200 14.77 6.84 14.33
N THR A 201 13.85 6.83 13.38
CA THR A 201 14.00 6.17 12.08
C THR A 201 14.35 7.16 10.96
N ASN A 202 14.54 8.45 11.28
CA ASN A 202 14.89 9.51 10.32
C ASN A 202 14.04 9.48 9.03
N VAL A 203 12.73 9.23 9.17
CA VAL A 203 11.85 8.94 8.03
C VAL A 203 11.83 10.08 7.02
N VAL A 204 11.73 11.33 7.49
CA VAL A 204 11.65 12.51 6.62
C VAL A 204 12.96 12.70 5.82
N GLU A 205 14.10 12.48 6.47
CA GLU A 205 15.41 12.51 5.81
C GLU A 205 15.53 11.43 4.73
N HIS A 206 15.07 10.21 5.00
CA HIS A 206 15.08 9.14 4.00
C HIS A 206 14.17 9.43 2.80
N ILE A 207 13.02 10.07 3.02
CA ILE A 207 12.14 10.51 1.93
C ILE A 207 12.82 11.60 1.10
N TYR A 208 13.47 12.57 1.75
CA TYR A 208 14.26 13.60 1.08
C TYR A 208 15.36 12.97 0.21
N ASP A 209 16.11 12.02 0.77
CA ASP A 209 17.16 11.29 0.06
C ASP A 209 16.65 10.60 -1.19
N ILE A 210 15.47 9.97 -1.13
CA ILE A 210 14.86 9.30 -2.28
C ILE A 210 14.48 10.33 -3.35
N ALA A 211 13.84 11.44 -2.97
CA ALA A 211 13.47 12.49 -3.92
C ALA A 211 14.72 13.10 -4.59
N SER A 212 15.74 13.45 -3.79
CA SER A 212 17.02 13.99 -4.25
C SER A 212 17.80 12.99 -5.12
N ASP A 213 17.73 11.69 -4.80
CA ASP A 213 18.34 10.65 -5.62
C ASP A 213 17.71 10.54 -7.01
N ASN A 214 16.38 10.66 -7.09
CA ASN A 214 15.68 10.64 -8.37
C ASN A 214 16.02 11.88 -9.21
N VAL A 215 16.14 13.06 -8.59
CA VAL A 215 16.67 14.28 -9.22
C VAL A 215 18.07 14.03 -9.79
N ARG A 216 18.96 13.41 -9.01
CA ARG A 216 20.33 13.09 -9.43
C ARG A 216 20.36 12.05 -10.55
N PHE A 217 19.52 11.02 -10.47
CA PHE A 217 19.39 9.97 -11.48
C PHE A 217 19.04 10.56 -12.84
N LEU A 218 18.06 11.46 -12.91
CA LEU A 218 17.68 12.14 -14.16
C LEU A 218 18.80 13.02 -14.72
N GLY A 219 19.61 13.63 -13.86
CA GLY A 219 20.77 14.42 -14.30
C GLY A 219 21.94 13.59 -14.83
N MET A 220 21.99 12.29 -14.55
CA MET A 220 23.11 11.41 -14.91
C MET A 220 22.78 10.40 -16.00
N THR A 221 21.51 10.30 -16.39
CA THR A 221 21.03 9.27 -17.31
C THR A 221 20.37 9.88 -18.54
N GLN A 222 20.39 9.13 -19.63
CA GLN A 222 19.61 9.41 -20.84
C GLN A 222 18.72 8.19 -21.05
N LEU A 223 17.42 8.42 -21.10
CA LEU A 223 16.39 7.38 -21.11
C LEU A 223 15.55 7.47 -22.38
N GLY A 224 14.96 6.35 -22.78
CA GLY A 224 14.01 6.32 -23.88
C GLY A 224 12.59 6.72 -23.44
N GLY A 225 11.70 6.96 -24.39
CA GLY A 225 10.32 7.40 -24.12
C GLY A 225 9.55 6.47 -23.17
N LYS A 226 9.71 5.16 -23.32
CA LYS A 226 9.03 4.17 -22.47
C LYS A 226 9.45 4.23 -21.01
N ASP A 227 10.72 4.51 -20.75
CA ASP A 227 11.26 4.58 -19.40
C ASP A 227 10.67 5.78 -18.65
N TYR A 228 10.51 6.93 -19.32
CA TYR A 228 9.91 8.13 -18.72
C TYR A 228 8.46 7.94 -18.29
N SER A 229 7.68 7.10 -18.97
CA SER A 229 6.29 6.85 -18.57
C SER A 229 6.24 6.26 -17.17
N SER A 230 7.05 5.22 -16.94
CA SER A 230 7.15 4.60 -15.62
C SER A 230 7.65 5.57 -14.55
N LEU A 231 8.62 6.44 -14.89
CA LEU A 231 9.14 7.44 -13.96
C LEU A 231 8.11 8.49 -13.55
N PHE A 232 7.26 8.93 -14.47
CA PHE A 232 6.14 9.81 -14.14
C PHE A 232 5.17 9.12 -13.19
N ASP A 233 4.82 7.86 -13.43
CA ASP A 233 3.91 7.12 -12.54
C ASP A 233 4.50 6.96 -11.14
N HIS A 234 5.80 6.71 -11.05
CA HIS A 234 6.51 6.64 -9.79
C HIS A 234 6.55 7.99 -9.08
N TYR A 235 6.85 9.07 -9.79
CA TYR A 235 6.80 10.43 -9.23
C TYR A 235 5.42 10.74 -8.63
N TYR A 236 4.34 10.51 -9.37
CA TYR A 236 2.99 10.81 -8.87
C TYR A 236 2.62 9.97 -7.65
N GLN A 237 2.95 8.67 -7.66
CA GLN A 237 2.71 7.80 -6.51
C GLN A 237 3.49 8.28 -5.28
N PHE A 238 4.78 8.59 -5.47
CA PHE A 238 5.64 9.09 -4.40
C PHE A 238 5.12 10.41 -3.82
N ALA A 239 4.86 11.40 -4.68
CA ALA A 239 4.36 12.72 -4.28
C ALA A 239 3.03 12.60 -3.53
N THR A 240 2.11 11.77 -4.00
CA THR A 240 0.82 11.54 -3.34
C THR A 240 0.99 10.94 -1.95
N ARG A 241 1.85 9.91 -1.81
CA ARG A 241 2.12 9.27 -0.51
C ARG A 241 2.83 10.22 0.45
N TRP A 242 3.76 11.02 -0.06
CA TRP A 242 4.43 12.06 0.73
C TRP A 242 3.42 13.09 1.25
N MET A 243 2.55 13.63 0.40
CA MET A 243 1.52 14.58 0.84
C MET A 243 0.63 14.00 1.93
N GLY A 244 0.14 12.76 1.75
CA GLY A 244 -0.66 12.09 2.76
C GLY A 244 0.09 11.84 4.08
N LEU A 245 1.39 11.53 4.01
CA LEU A 245 2.24 11.41 5.20
C LEU A 245 2.46 12.76 5.88
N ARG A 246 2.77 13.81 5.12
CA ARG A 246 2.99 15.18 5.61
C ARG A 246 1.79 15.66 6.41
N ASP A 247 0.58 15.39 5.92
CA ASP A 247 -0.66 15.71 6.64
C ASP A 247 -0.78 14.92 7.96
N LYS A 248 -0.43 13.63 7.97
CA LYS A 248 -0.41 12.81 9.20
C LYS A 248 0.64 13.29 10.20
N ILE A 249 1.84 13.65 9.74
CA ILE A 249 2.94 14.15 10.59
C ILE A 249 2.57 15.53 11.16
N SER A 250 1.90 16.38 10.38
CA SER A 250 1.39 17.66 10.89
C SER A 250 0.28 17.47 11.92
N ALA A 251 -0.63 16.50 11.72
CA ALA A 251 -1.70 16.20 12.68
C ALA A 251 -1.20 15.72 14.05
N ILE A 252 -0.04 15.05 14.11
CA ILE A 252 0.60 14.65 15.37
C ILE A 252 1.50 15.75 15.98
N GLY A 253 1.55 16.94 15.37
CA GLY A 253 2.24 18.11 15.91
C GLY A 253 3.74 18.15 15.69
N LEU A 254 4.31 17.23 14.89
CA LEU A 254 5.73 17.21 14.57
C LEU A 254 6.13 18.34 13.62
N ILE A 255 5.27 18.63 12.64
CA ILE A 255 5.45 19.74 11.69
C ILE A 255 4.38 20.78 11.98
N GLY A 256 4.81 22.01 12.23
CA GLY A 256 3.90 23.13 12.44
C GLY A 256 2.95 23.30 11.26
N ASP A 257 1.65 23.40 11.53
CA ASP A 257 0.59 23.63 10.53
C ASP A 257 0.60 25.05 9.93
N GLY A 258 1.54 25.90 10.35
CA GLY A 258 1.66 27.30 9.97
C GLY A 258 0.49 28.19 10.42
N LYS A 259 -0.51 27.63 11.12
CA LYS A 259 -1.79 28.30 11.44
C LYS A 259 -2.09 28.35 12.93
N SER A 260 -1.46 27.51 13.76
CA SER A 260 -1.68 27.50 15.20
C SER A 260 -0.36 27.75 15.96
N GLY A 261 -0.20 28.96 16.49
CA GLY A 261 0.92 29.35 17.36
C GLY A 261 0.96 28.66 18.72
N LYS A 262 0.46 27.43 18.84
CA LYS A 262 0.40 26.62 20.05
C LYS A 262 0.64 25.14 19.71
N GLY A 263 1.84 24.83 19.24
CA GLY A 263 2.33 23.47 19.11
C GLY A 263 3.83 23.44 19.37
N THR A 264 4.31 22.42 20.08
CA THR A 264 5.73 22.08 20.19
C THR A 264 6.21 21.50 18.86
N ALA A 265 6.11 22.26 17.78
CA ALA A 265 6.59 21.86 16.48
C ALA A 265 8.10 21.69 16.54
N ASN A 266 8.60 20.55 16.08
CA ASN A 266 10.03 20.35 15.95
C ASN A 266 10.48 21.13 14.70
N ALA A 267 11.28 22.17 14.90
CA ALA A 267 11.69 23.06 13.83
C ALA A 267 12.54 22.34 12.78
N GLU A 268 13.29 21.31 13.19
CA GLU A 268 14.15 20.51 12.32
C GLU A 268 13.32 19.67 11.34
N GLU A 269 12.29 18.97 11.82
CA GLU A 269 11.36 18.18 11.00
C GLU A 269 10.52 19.06 10.07
N GLY A 270 10.15 20.26 10.52
CA GLY A 270 9.50 21.25 9.66
C GLY A 270 10.38 21.68 8.49
N ILE A 271 11.68 21.92 8.75
CA ILE A 271 12.65 22.23 7.70
C ILE A 271 12.83 21.02 6.76
N ALA A 272 13.02 19.82 7.31
CA ALA A 272 13.19 18.60 6.53
C ALA A 272 11.99 18.33 5.60
N ALA A 273 10.75 18.57 6.07
CA ALA A 273 9.56 18.44 5.24
C ALA A 273 9.53 19.43 4.07
N THR A 274 9.95 20.69 4.29
CA THR A 274 10.05 21.68 3.20
C THR A 274 11.15 21.35 2.20
N GLN A 275 12.21 20.66 2.63
CA GLN A 275 13.26 20.17 1.75
C GLN A 275 12.74 19.04 0.85
N VAL A 276 11.90 18.14 1.36
CA VAL A 276 11.21 17.13 0.54
C VAL A 276 10.31 17.81 -0.50
N ASP A 277 9.50 18.78 -0.09
CA ASP A 277 8.61 19.53 -1.00
C ASP A 277 9.42 20.19 -2.13
N SER A 278 10.56 20.80 -1.79
CA SER A 278 11.48 21.42 -2.75
C SER A 278 12.10 20.39 -3.70
N ALA A 279 12.54 19.24 -3.18
CA ALA A 279 13.11 18.16 -3.97
C ALA A 279 12.09 17.54 -4.94
N LEU A 280 10.81 17.46 -4.55
CA LEU A 280 9.73 16.98 -5.43
C LEU A 280 9.45 17.95 -6.56
N LEU A 281 9.42 19.25 -6.29
CA LEU A 281 9.30 20.26 -7.34
C LEU A 281 10.47 20.20 -8.32
N GLU A 282 11.70 20.04 -7.82
CA GLU A 282 12.88 19.86 -8.68
C GLU A 282 12.80 18.56 -9.49
N TRP A 283 12.35 17.46 -8.88
CA TRP A 283 12.19 16.17 -9.56
C TRP A 283 11.21 16.30 -10.72
N GLN A 284 10.04 16.90 -10.47
CA GLN A 284 9.05 17.14 -11.52
C GLN A 284 9.62 17.98 -12.66
N ALA A 285 10.24 19.13 -12.33
CA ALA A 285 10.82 20.01 -13.33
C ALA A 285 11.86 19.27 -14.20
N LYS A 286 12.76 18.50 -13.57
CA LYS A 286 13.76 17.71 -14.30
C LYS A 286 13.14 16.60 -15.15
N LEU A 287 12.08 15.94 -14.70
CA LEU A 287 11.37 14.95 -15.52
C LEU A 287 10.84 15.58 -16.81
N HIS A 288 10.15 16.71 -16.69
CA HIS A 288 9.62 17.42 -17.85
C HIS A 288 10.74 17.87 -18.80
N THR A 289 11.77 18.55 -18.29
CA THR A 289 12.89 19.00 -19.11
C THR A 289 13.61 17.83 -19.80
N ALA A 290 13.82 16.72 -19.08
CA ALA A 290 14.49 15.55 -19.63
C ALA A 290 13.69 14.90 -20.76
N VAL A 291 12.35 14.86 -20.66
CA VAL A 291 11.50 14.35 -21.74
C VAL A 291 11.58 15.23 -22.98
N TRP A 292 11.40 16.54 -22.85
CA TRP A 292 11.43 17.43 -24.02
C TRP A 292 12.81 17.43 -24.69
N SER A 293 13.88 17.43 -23.91
CA SER A 293 15.24 17.34 -24.45
C SER A 293 15.51 16.00 -25.14
N ALA A 294 15.08 14.88 -24.54
CA ALA A 294 15.25 13.57 -25.15
C ALA A 294 14.41 13.42 -26.43
N LEU A 295 13.18 13.94 -26.43
CA LEU A 295 12.33 13.96 -27.61
C LEU A 295 12.93 14.82 -28.73
N ALA A 296 13.45 16.01 -28.43
CA ALA A 296 14.14 16.85 -29.42
C ALA A 296 15.36 16.14 -30.03
N ASN A 297 16.12 15.39 -29.21
CA ASN A 297 17.24 14.58 -29.70
C ASN A 297 16.80 13.47 -30.66
N GLU A 298 15.61 12.87 -30.47
CA GLU A 298 15.08 11.87 -31.40
C GLU A 298 14.86 12.47 -32.80
N PHE A 299 14.23 13.65 -32.89
CA PHE A 299 14.04 14.35 -34.17
C PHE A 299 15.37 14.67 -34.84
N SER A 300 16.31 15.27 -34.11
CA SER A 300 17.63 15.61 -34.64
C SER A 300 18.44 14.38 -35.06
N SER A 301 18.32 13.26 -34.35
CA SER A 301 19.05 12.02 -34.67
C SER A 301 18.62 11.38 -35.99
N GLN A 302 17.37 11.62 -36.41
CA GLN A 302 16.81 11.14 -37.68
C GLN A 302 16.93 12.18 -38.80
N GLY A 303 17.67 13.28 -38.56
CA GLY A 303 17.85 14.34 -39.55
C GLY A 303 16.60 15.17 -39.84
N VAL A 304 15.61 15.15 -38.93
CA VAL A 304 14.43 16.00 -39.05
C VAL A 304 14.68 17.30 -38.30
N GLU A 305 14.73 18.40 -39.04
CA GLU A 305 14.83 19.75 -38.49
C GLU A 305 13.45 20.28 -38.13
N VAL A 306 13.17 20.32 -36.84
CA VAL A 306 11.97 20.93 -36.26
C VAL A 306 12.37 22.17 -35.45
N ILE A 307 11.43 23.08 -35.25
CA ILE A 307 11.66 24.26 -34.42
C ILE A 307 11.95 23.82 -32.97
N PRO A 308 12.95 24.40 -32.30
CA PRO A 308 13.28 24.02 -30.92
C PRO A 308 12.08 24.14 -29.99
N PHE A 309 11.91 23.15 -29.12
CA PHE A 309 10.85 23.10 -28.12
C PHE A 309 11.38 22.58 -26.78
N ASP A 310 10.72 22.98 -25.71
CA ASP A 310 11.04 22.61 -24.33
C ASP A 310 9.79 22.37 -23.46
N ASN A 311 8.60 22.47 -24.06
CA ASN A 311 7.32 22.28 -23.41
C ASN A 311 6.26 21.82 -24.41
N ALA A 312 5.07 21.46 -23.90
CA ALA A 312 3.99 20.91 -24.72
C ALA A 312 3.46 21.89 -25.78
N GLN A 313 3.38 23.18 -25.45
CA GLN A 313 2.91 24.20 -26.38
C GLN A 313 3.90 24.39 -27.52
N SER A 314 5.17 24.64 -27.20
CA SER A 314 6.22 24.83 -28.20
C SER A 314 6.43 23.58 -29.06
N PHE A 315 6.27 22.38 -28.49
CA PHE A 315 6.28 21.13 -29.24
C PHE A 315 5.13 21.07 -30.26
N SER A 316 3.90 21.36 -29.81
CA SER A 316 2.73 21.32 -30.68
C SER A 316 2.82 22.32 -31.82
N GLU A 317 3.29 23.53 -31.54
CA GLU A 317 3.57 24.56 -32.55
C GLU A 317 4.63 24.08 -33.54
N SER A 318 5.75 23.55 -33.05
CA SER A 318 6.84 23.02 -33.88
C SER A 318 6.38 21.94 -34.87
N ILE A 319 5.58 20.97 -34.40
CA ILE A 319 5.04 19.91 -35.27
C ILE A 319 4.06 20.47 -36.31
N ARG A 320 3.16 21.38 -35.90
CA ARG A 320 2.19 22.00 -36.82
C ARG A 320 2.89 22.81 -37.92
N GLU A 321 3.91 23.58 -37.56
CA GLU A 321 4.70 24.36 -38.52
C GLU A 321 5.48 23.46 -39.47
N TYR A 322 6.13 22.40 -38.96
CA TYR A 322 6.81 21.42 -39.80
C TYR A 322 5.87 20.81 -40.85
N VAL A 323 4.69 20.37 -40.43
CA VAL A 323 3.69 19.77 -41.33
C VAL A 323 3.18 20.79 -42.36
N GLN A 324 2.94 22.04 -41.95
CA GLN A 324 2.52 23.09 -42.89
C GLN A 324 3.62 23.40 -43.92
N ALA A 325 4.87 23.52 -43.47
CA ALA A 325 6.00 23.73 -44.36
C ALA A 325 6.14 22.58 -45.37
N ALA A 326 6.09 21.34 -44.91
CA ALA A 326 6.16 20.15 -45.76
C ALA A 326 5.05 20.09 -46.83
N LYS A 327 3.82 20.50 -46.48
CA LYS A 327 2.69 20.61 -47.43
C LYS A 327 2.94 21.66 -48.52
N VAL A 328 3.66 22.74 -48.20
CA VAL A 328 3.96 23.83 -49.15
C VAL A 328 5.16 23.51 -50.03
N THR A 329 6.22 22.93 -49.46
CA THR A 329 7.48 22.63 -50.16
C THR A 329 7.41 21.35 -50.98
N GLY A 330 6.51 20.42 -50.65
CA GLY A 330 6.41 19.10 -51.29
C GLY A 330 7.60 18.19 -50.96
N GLU A 331 8.22 18.42 -49.80
CA GLU A 331 9.37 17.64 -49.32
C GLU A 331 9.01 16.18 -49.02
N ASP A 332 9.98 15.27 -49.08
CA ASP A 332 9.77 13.86 -48.76
C ASP A 332 9.51 13.69 -47.25
N THR A 333 8.24 13.56 -46.88
CA THR A 333 7.80 13.42 -45.49
C THR A 333 7.90 12.00 -44.96
N LYS A 334 8.34 11.02 -45.76
CA LYS A 334 8.36 9.61 -45.34
C LYS A 334 9.19 9.37 -44.10
N THR A 335 10.39 9.95 -44.02
CA THR A 335 11.27 9.82 -42.85
C THR A 335 10.62 10.39 -41.61
N PHE A 336 9.96 11.54 -41.73
CA PHE A 336 9.24 12.16 -40.62
C PHE A 336 8.03 11.34 -40.17
N VAL A 337 7.15 10.97 -41.09
CA VAL A 337 5.90 10.26 -40.75
C VAL A 337 6.19 8.85 -40.26
N LYS A 338 6.99 8.09 -40.99
CA LYS A 338 7.20 6.68 -40.70
C LYS A 338 8.25 6.47 -39.62
N ASP A 339 9.45 7.01 -39.82
CA ASP A 339 10.60 6.65 -39.00
C ASP A 339 10.63 7.43 -37.68
N VAL A 340 10.18 8.70 -37.68
CA VAL A 340 10.12 9.53 -36.47
C VAL A 340 8.75 9.43 -35.79
N TRP A 341 7.67 9.79 -36.47
CA TRP A 341 6.37 9.89 -35.81
C TRP A 341 5.82 8.52 -35.42
N ILE A 342 5.62 7.60 -36.37
CA ILE A 342 5.05 6.27 -36.09
C ILE A 342 6.03 5.41 -35.29
N ASP A 343 7.27 5.24 -35.76
CA ASP A 343 8.18 4.26 -35.15
C ASP A 343 8.81 4.71 -33.82
N ARG A 344 8.96 6.03 -33.59
CA ARG A 344 9.51 6.57 -32.33
C ARG A 344 8.43 7.22 -31.48
N VAL A 345 7.86 8.34 -31.93
CA VAL A 345 6.94 9.14 -31.10
C VAL A 345 5.73 8.31 -30.67
N ASP A 346 5.10 7.62 -31.61
CA ASP A 346 3.87 6.88 -31.36
C ASP A 346 4.07 5.59 -30.58
N LYS A 347 5.17 4.90 -30.88
CA LYS A 347 5.47 3.59 -30.27
C LYS A 347 6.18 3.69 -28.93
N GLU A 348 6.99 4.72 -28.71
CA GLU A 348 7.84 4.86 -27.53
C GLU A 348 7.43 6.02 -26.62
N TRP A 349 6.90 7.11 -27.16
CA TRP A 349 6.62 8.34 -26.41
C TRP A 349 5.14 8.58 -26.12
N ARG A 350 4.22 7.97 -26.89
CA ARG A 350 2.77 8.14 -26.75
C ARG A 350 2.31 8.07 -25.29
N ASP A 351 2.70 7.04 -24.55
CA ASP A 351 2.27 6.85 -23.16
C ASP A 351 2.66 8.01 -22.22
N VAL A 352 3.79 8.67 -22.49
CA VAL A 352 4.24 9.87 -21.76
C VAL A 352 3.48 11.10 -22.23
N LEU A 353 3.39 11.27 -23.55
CA LEU A 353 2.83 12.46 -24.18
C LEU A 353 1.34 12.62 -23.89
N ILE A 354 0.58 11.52 -23.83
CA ILE A 354 -0.85 11.56 -23.55
C ILE A 354 -1.20 11.88 -22.08
N LYS A 355 -0.21 11.93 -21.17
CA LYS A 355 -0.47 12.32 -19.78
C LYS A 355 -0.88 13.79 -19.73
N ASP A 356 -1.82 14.11 -18.84
CA ASP A 356 -2.40 15.45 -18.76
C ASP A 356 -1.38 16.54 -18.39
N SER A 357 -0.29 16.16 -17.73
CA SER A 357 0.83 17.06 -17.44
C SER A 357 1.75 17.34 -18.63
N MET A 358 1.64 16.57 -19.71
CA MET A 358 2.44 16.71 -20.93
C MET A 358 1.59 17.36 -22.02
N LEU A 359 1.23 16.65 -23.09
CA LEU A 359 0.31 17.17 -24.13
C LEU A 359 -1.14 16.90 -23.78
N GLY A 360 -1.42 15.81 -23.07
CA GLY A 360 -2.76 15.29 -22.89
C GLY A 360 -3.28 14.58 -24.14
N ARG A 361 -4.33 13.78 -23.95
CA ARG A 361 -4.89 12.91 -25.00
C ARG A 361 -5.44 13.70 -26.20
N THR A 362 -6.05 14.85 -25.95
CA THR A 362 -6.71 15.66 -26.99
C THR A 362 -5.70 16.31 -27.93
N GLU A 363 -4.66 16.93 -27.39
CA GLU A 363 -3.66 17.60 -28.20
C GLU A 363 -2.85 16.57 -28.99
N TYR A 364 -2.44 15.47 -28.34
CA TYR A 364 -1.76 14.37 -29.01
C TYR A 364 -2.57 13.84 -30.21
N ALA A 365 -3.86 13.54 -30.03
CA ALA A 365 -4.71 13.06 -31.10
C ALA A 365 -4.87 14.07 -32.24
N SER A 366 -4.84 15.37 -31.92
CA SER A 366 -4.90 16.43 -32.92
C SER A 366 -3.63 16.50 -33.77
N LEU A 367 -2.45 16.34 -33.14
CA LEU A 367 -1.17 16.28 -33.83
C LEU A 367 -1.05 15.01 -34.66
N ASP A 368 -1.46 13.86 -34.09
CA ASP A 368 -1.42 12.56 -34.78
C ASP A 368 -2.27 12.57 -36.06
N LYS A 369 -3.47 13.14 -35.99
CA LYS A 369 -4.30 13.34 -37.17
C LYS A 369 -3.62 14.24 -38.21
N LEU A 370 -3.01 15.33 -37.77
CA LEU A 370 -2.37 16.31 -38.63
C LEU A 370 -1.12 15.74 -39.33
N VAL A 371 -0.36 14.88 -38.65
CA VAL A 371 0.75 14.13 -39.24
C VAL A 371 0.23 13.05 -40.19
N GLY A 372 -0.86 12.37 -39.86
CA GLY A 372 -1.50 11.37 -40.73
C GLY A 372 -1.95 11.93 -42.09
N GLU A 373 -2.27 13.23 -42.18
CA GLU A 373 -2.58 13.90 -43.45
C GLU A 373 -1.37 13.99 -44.41
N LEU A 374 -0.13 13.89 -43.90
CA LEU A 374 1.08 13.89 -44.71
C LEU A 374 1.42 12.53 -45.31
N GLU A 375 0.84 11.45 -44.80
CA GLU A 375 1.14 10.08 -45.27
C GLU A 375 0.63 9.85 -46.71
N GLY A 376 -0.22 10.75 -47.23
CA GLY A 376 -0.92 10.58 -48.50
C GLY A 376 -1.94 9.44 -48.39
N ASP A 377 -2.98 9.51 -49.22
CA ASP A 377 -4.07 8.53 -49.25
C ASP A 377 -3.47 7.11 -49.18
N ARG A 378 -3.76 6.37 -48.09
CA ARG A 378 -3.37 4.97 -47.99
C ARG A 378 -3.98 4.32 -49.23
N PHE A 379 -3.16 4.06 -50.24
CA PHE A 379 -3.57 3.22 -51.35
C PHE A 379 -3.71 1.83 -50.75
N ASP A 380 -4.90 1.58 -50.22
CA ASP A 380 -5.21 0.41 -49.45
C ASP A 380 -5.16 -0.75 -50.42
N TRP A 381 -4.02 -1.43 -50.43
CA TRP A 381 -3.80 -2.60 -51.28
C TRP A 381 -4.87 -3.67 -51.04
N MET A 382 -5.60 -3.64 -49.89
CA MET A 382 -6.79 -4.45 -49.72
C MET A 382 -7.91 -4.07 -50.69
N ILE A 383 -8.17 -2.78 -50.96
CA ILE A 383 -9.21 -2.35 -51.92
C ILE A 383 -8.86 -2.82 -53.33
N VAL A 384 -7.58 -2.73 -53.73
CA VAL A 384 -7.11 -3.26 -55.02
C VAL A 384 -7.27 -4.78 -55.08
N LEU A 385 -6.92 -5.48 -53.99
CA LEU A 385 -7.03 -6.94 -53.91
C LEU A 385 -8.51 -7.38 -53.94
N TYR A 386 -9.41 -6.63 -53.28
CA TYR A 386 -10.86 -6.83 -53.37
C TYR A 386 -11.39 -6.55 -54.78
N ALA A 387 -10.94 -5.48 -55.45
CA ALA A 387 -11.35 -5.16 -56.81
C ALA A 387 -10.90 -6.25 -57.81
N VAL A 388 -9.66 -6.75 -57.67
CA VAL A 388 -9.15 -7.87 -58.48
C VAL A 388 -9.91 -9.17 -58.19
N LEU A 389 -10.26 -9.44 -56.93
CA LEU A 389 -10.99 -10.63 -56.54
C LEU A 389 -12.45 -10.60 -57.05
N VAL A 390 -13.12 -9.45 -56.97
CA VAL A 390 -14.48 -9.24 -57.51
C VAL A 390 -14.47 -9.37 -59.04
N LEU A 391 -13.48 -8.79 -59.73
CA LEU A 391 -13.31 -8.97 -61.18
C LEU A 391 -13.02 -10.43 -61.55
N GLY A 392 -12.19 -11.12 -60.77
CA GLY A 392 -11.90 -12.54 -60.96
C GLY A 392 -13.13 -13.43 -60.81
N VAL A 393 -13.93 -13.22 -59.76
CA VAL A 393 -15.19 -13.94 -59.51
C VAL A 393 -16.24 -13.61 -60.58
N GLY A 394 -16.33 -12.34 -61.00
CA GLY A 394 -17.22 -11.91 -62.08
C GLY A 394 -16.88 -12.58 -63.41
N LEU A 395 -15.60 -12.64 -63.77
CA LEU A 395 -15.13 -13.33 -64.98
C LEU A 395 -15.37 -14.84 -64.91
N MET A 396 -15.21 -15.44 -63.73
CA MET A 396 -15.44 -16.87 -63.53
C MET A 396 -16.94 -17.22 -63.59
N GLY A 397 -17.80 -16.38 -63.02
CA GLY A 397 -19.26 -16.49 -63.13
C GLY A 397 -19.76 -16.30 -64.57
N TRP A 398 -19.19 -15.35 -65.31
CA TRP A 398 -19.51 -15.14 -66.72
C TRP A 398 -19.14 -16.36 -67.58
N ARG A 399 -17.97 -16.96 -67.36
CA ARG A 399 -17.57 -18.19 -68.06
C ARG A 399 -18.53 -19.35 -67.79
N ILE A 400 -18.97 -19.52 -66.56
CA ILE A 400 -19.92 -20.58 -66.18
C ILE A 400 -21.29 -20.33 -66.83
N ALA A 401 -21.78 -19.09 -66.84
CA ALA A 401 -23.05 -18.73 -67.47
C ALA A 401 -23.04 -18.97 -69.00
N VAL A 402 -21.94 -18.64 -69.69
CA VAL A 402 -21.80 -18.85 -71.14
C VAL A 402 -21.66 -20.32 -71.51
N SER A 403 -21.12 -21.15 -70.61
CA SER A 403 -20.95 -22.60 -70.85
C SER A 403 -22.24 -23.43 -70.67
N ARG A 404 -23.30 -22.87 -70.08
CA ARG A 404 -24.60 -23.54 -69.93
C ARG A 404 -25.56 -23.13 -71.05
N LYS A 405 -25.33 -23.61 -72.27
CA LYS A 405 -26.38 -23.58 -73.30
C LYS A 405 -27.41 -24.69 -73.00
N PRO A 406 -28.72 -24.40 -73.00
CA PRO A 406 -29.75 -25.41 -72.76
C PRO A 406 -29.80 -26.43 -73.91
N LYS A 407 -29.90 -27.71 -73.53
CA LYS A 407 -29.92 -28.88 -74.42
C LYS A 407 -31.26 -28.93 -75.16
N PRO A 408 -31.29 -29.05 -76.50
CA PRO A 408 -32.54 -29.11 -77.25
C PRO A 408 -33.30 -30.42 -76.99
N GLU A 409 -34.60 -30.25 -76.79
CA GLU A 409 -35.62 -31.26 -76.53
C GLU A 409 -35.76 -32.23 -77.73
N GLN A 410 -35.75 -33.54 -77.47
CA GLN A 410 -35.85 -34.58 -78.49
C GLN A 410 -37.29 -34.74 -78.98
N ALA A 411 -37.51 -34.64 -80.29
CA ALA A 411 -38.76 -35.03 -80.95
C ALA A 411 -38.74 -36.53 -81.32
N PRO A 412 -39.88 -37.25 -81.25
CA PRO A 412 -39.95 -38.69 -81.50
C PRO A 412 -39.91 -39.10 -82.99
N LEU A 413 -39.38 -40.31 -83.21
CA LEU A 413 -39.04 -40.96 -84.47
C LEU A 413 -40.23 -41.23 -85.41
N ALA A 414 -40.04 -40.91 -86.69
CA ALA A 414 -40.89 -41.37 -87.80
C ALA A 414 -40.46 -42.77 -88.28
N THR A 415 -41.45 -43.67 -88.40
CA THR A 415 -41.34 -45.03 -88.93
C THR A 415 -41.14 -45.07 -90.45
N LYS A 416 -40.24 -45.95 -90.90
CA LYS A 416 -39.91 -46.28 -92.30
C LYS A 416 -41.09 -46.89 -93.08
N PRO A 417 -41.08 -46.79 -94.43
CA PRO A 417 -42.03 -47.47 -95.31
C PRO A 417 -41.60 -48.92 -95.61
N GLN A 418 -42.58 -49.82 -95.76
CA GLN A 418 -42.43 -51.10 -96.45
C GLN A 418 -43.31 -51.10 -97.71
N SER A 419 -42.65 -51.46 -98.83
CA SER A 419 -43.12 -51.91 -100.15
C SER A 419 -44.23 -51.13 -100.86
#